data_AF-A0A1H1IM91-F1
#
_entry.id   AF-A0A1H1IM91-F1
#
_cell.length_a   1.000
_cell.length_b   1.000
_cell.length_c   1.000
_cell.angle_alpha   90.00
_cell.angle_beta   90.00
_cell.angle_gamma   90.00
#
_symmetry.space_group_name_H-M   'P 1'
#
loop_
_entity.id
_entity.type
_entity.pdbx_description
1 polymer ?
#
loop_
_entity_poly.entity_id
_entity_poly.type
_entity_poly.pdbx_seq_one_letter_code
_entity_poly.pdbx_strand_id
1 'polypeptide(L)'
;MWNPASTGVFLQRIETPESNKIVLKILRKSSGAGYGDLAEETITVLHFNPNDNKDYTLQFDPWSNLDVVADDSIDEEDINVITRLALEFRDQTTISSEYGIFLAVIPFNDKLLLVRIKVFDLENDEPEFLYVLSALSQDNGENFTVRRINPHSGPEVEETPGLEKLIKAFIKLSL
;
A
#
# COMPACT_ATOMS: atom_id res chain seq x y z
N MET A 1 15.07 8.03 7.84
CA MET A 1 14.03 6.97 7.76
C MET A 1 12.67 7.65 7.68
N TRP A 2 11.95 7.40 6.59
CA TRP A 2 10.65 8.04 6.32
C TRP A 2 9.57 7.50 7.30
N ASN A 3 8.87 8.40 8.01
CA ASN A 3 7.86 8.07 9.03
C ASN A 3 6.51 8.72 8.67
N PRO A 4 5.56 7.98 8.07
CA PRO A 4 4.27 8.56 7.71
C PRO A 4 3.44 8.90 8.95
N ALA A 5 2.65 9.96 8.85
CA ALA A 5 1.79 10.43 9.93
C ALA A 5 0.55 9.56 10.19
N SER A 6 0.36 8.47 9.46
CA SER A 6 -0.86 7.64 9.47
C SER A 6 -0.53 6.16 9.38
N THR A 7 -1.40 5.32 9.91
CA THR A 7 -1.42 3.88 9.62
C THR A 7 -1.62 3.65 8.11
N GLY A 8 -0.95 2.64 7.56
CA GLY A 8 -1.06 2.30 6.14
C GLY A 8 -0.04 1.27 5.69
N VAL A 9 0.06 1.10 4.36
CA VAL A 9 1.00 0.16 3.74
C VAL A 9 1.85 0.87 2.71
N PHE A 10 3.16 0.74 2.83
CA PHE A 10 4.09 1.09 1.76
C PHE A 10 4.41 -0.14 0.91
N LEU A 11 4.38 0.04 -0.40
CA LEU A 11 4.66 -0.97 -1.42
C LEU A 11 5.76 -0.46 -2.35
N GLN A 12 6.74 -1.31 -2.62
CA GLN A 12 7.78 -1.07 -3.59
C GLN A 12 7.98 -2.32 -4.45
N ARG A 13 8.13 -2.13 -5.75
CA ARG A 13 8.51 -3.19 -6.67
C ARG A 13 10.00 -3.09 -6.97
N ILE A 14 10.69 -4.23 -6.94
CA ILE A 14 12.10 -4.35 -7.32
C ILE A 14 12.18 -5.45 -8.37
N GLU A 15 12.51 -5.08 -9.59
CA GLU A 15 12.72 -5.98 -10.72
C GLU A 15 14.15 -5.78 -11.23
N THR A 16 15.04 -6.70 -10.88
CA THR A 16 16.42 -6.77 -11.39
C THR A 16 16.66 -8.14 -12.03
N PRO A 17 17.74 -8.30 -12.82
CA PRO A 17 18.11 -9.61 -13.34
C PRO A 17 18.28 -10.69 -12.25
N GLU A 18 18.64 -10.28 -11.04
CA GLU A 18 18.91 -11.15 -9.89
C GLU A 18 17.72 -11.32 -8.94
N SER A 19 16.74 -10.41 -8.95
CA SER A 19 15.66 -10.40 -7.97
C SER A 19 14.40 -9.73 -8.49
N ASN A 20 13.27 -10.44 -8.39
CA ASN A 20 11.94 -9.89 -8.64
C ASN A 20 11.12 -10.03 -7.37
N LYS A 21 10.80 -8.90 -6.73
CA LYS A 21 10.11 -8.88 -5.44
C LYS A 21 9.25 -7.65 -5.23
N ILE A 22 8.22 -7.81 -4.41
CA ILE A 22 7.47 -6.70 -3.82
C ILE A 22 7.85 -6.60 -2.35
N VAL A 23 8.34 -5.44 -1.94
CA VAL A 23 8.55 -5.11 -0.53
C VAL A 23 7.28 -4.44 -0.01
N LEU A 24 6.68 -5.02 1.02
CA LEU A 24 5.56 -4.46 1.76
C LEU A 24 6.01 -4.06 3.16
N LYS A 25 5.69 -2.83 3.53
CA LYS A 25 5.88 -2.33 4.89
C LYS A 25 4.52 -1.89 5.44
N ILE A 26 3.99 -2.67 6.38
CA ILE A 26 2.77 -2.30 7.10
C ILE A 26 3.20 -1.42 8.26
N LEU A 27 2.63 -0.22 8.32
CA LEU A 27 2.99 0.82 9.29
C LEU A 27 1.77 1.09 10.15
N ARG A 28 1.85 0.83 11.46
CA ARG A 28 0.75 1.01 12.41
C ARG A 28 1.09 2.08 13.43
N LYS A 29 0.17 3.03 13.64
CA LYS A 29 0.26 4.00 14.74
C LYS A 29 -0.75 3.62 15.82
N SER A 30 -0.30 3.66 17.07
CA SER A 30 -1.18 3.44 18.22
C SER A 30 -2.25 4.53 18.31
N SER A 31 -3.40 4.18 18.88
CA SER A 31 -4.49 5.13 19.09
C SER A 31 -4.00 6.26 20.01
N GLY A 32 -4.08 7.50 19.52
CA GLY A 32 -3.59 8.69 20.24
C GLY A 32 -2.13 9.08 19.93
N ALA A 33 -1.43 8.33 19.08
CA ALA A 33 -0.10 8.69 18.61
C ALA A 33 -0.12 10.04 17.86
N GLY A 34 0.75 10.96 18.27
CA GLY A 34 0.96 12.25 17.63
C GLY A 34 1.76 12.14 16.33
N TYR A 35 1.88 13.25 15.60
CA TYR A 35 2.58 13.32 14.31
C TYR A 35 4.04 12.83 14.39
N GLY A 36 4.72 13.11 15.51
CA GLY A 36 6.14 12.76 15.71
C GLY A 36 6.39 11.32 16.16
N ASP A 37 5.36 10.58 16.55
CA ASP A 37 5.53 9.20 17.04
C ASP A 37 5.86 8.26 15.89
N LEU A 38 6.77 7.32 16.16
CA LEU A 38 7.16 6.30 15.20
C LEU A 38 6.04 5.29 15.01
N ALA A 39 5.75 4.94 13.76
CA ALA A 39 4.89 3.80 13.47
C ALA A 39 5.64 2.50 13.77
N GLU A 40 4.92 1.50 14.29
CA GLU A 40 5.41 0.13 14.31
C GLU A 40 5.45 -0.39 12.87
N GLU A 41 6.59 -0.96 12.48
CA GLU A 41 6.83 -1.43 11.13
C GLU A 41 6.87 -2.95 11.09
N THR A 42 6.09 -3.50 10.16
CA THR A 42 6.11 -4.91 9.79
C THR A 42 6.56 -5.02 8.35
N ILE A 43 7.63 -5.78 8.08
CA ILE A 43 8.19 -5.94 6.74
C ILE A 43 7.91 -7.35 6.23
N THR A 44 7.35 -7.41 5.03
CA THR A 44 7.13 -8.65 4.29
C THR A 44 7.64 -8.49 2.86
N VAL A 45 8.13 -9.57 2.28
CA VAL A 45 8.69 -9.58 0.94
C VAL A 45 8.04 -10.69 0.14
N LEU A 46 7.30 -10.33 -0.91
CA LEU A 46 6.81 -11.29 -1.88
C LEU A 46 7.85 -11.45 -2.98
N HIS A 47 8.51 -12.59 -3.04
CA HIS A 47 9.32 -12.99 -4.19
C HIS A 47 8.40 -13.56 -5.27
N PHE A 48 8.64 -13.23 -6.53
CA PHE A 48 7.87 -13.75 -7.65
C PHE A 48 8.75 -14.05 -8.86
N ASN A 49 8.29 -14.97 -9.70
CA ASN A 49 8.92 -15.26 -10.98
C ASN A 49 8.28 -14.40 -12.08
N PRO A 50 9.04 -13.57 -12.82
CA PRO A 50 8.46 -12.76 -13.89
C PRO A 50 7.92 -13.60 -15.05
N ASN A 51 8.35 -14.86 -15.18
CA ASN A 51 7.93 -15.77 -16.24
C ASN A 51 6.79 -16.72 -15.83
N ASP A 52 6.42 -16.76 -14.55
CA ASP A 52 5.31 -17.58 -14.04
C ASP A 52 4.55 -16.81 -12.96
N ASN A 53 3.33 -16.37 -13.29
CA ASN A 53 2.51 -15.56 -12.38
C ASN A 53 2.00 -16.33 -11.15
N LYS A 54 2.12 -17.66 -11.13
CA LYS A 54 1.73 -18.52 -10.01
C LYS A 54 2.90 -18.88 -9.09
N ASP A 55 4.12 -18.67 -9.54
CA ASP A 55 5.33 -18.94 -8.78
C ASP A 55 5.70 -17.71 -7.95
N TYR A 56 5.29 -17.74 -6.68
CA TYR A 56 5.59 -16.70 -5.70
C TYR A 56 5.80 -17.30 -4.31
N THR A 57 6.53 -16.59 -3.47
CA THR A 57 6.75 -16.96 -2.07
C THR A 57 6.75 -15.70 -1.22
N LEU A 58 5.89 -15.67 -0.19
CA LEU A 58 5.88 -14.61 0.80
C LEU A 58 6.89 -14.94 1.91
N GLN A 59 7.78 -14.00 2.19
CA GLN A 59 8.74 -14.07 3.27
C GLN A 59 8.44 -12.98 4.30
N PHE A 60 8.59 -13.37 5.56
CA PHE A 60 8.39 -12.52 6.71
C PHE A 60 9.74 -12.25 7.36
N ASP A 61 10.00 -11.02 7.79
CA ASP A 61 11.16 -10.75 8.63
C ASP A 61 10.99 -11.52 9.96
N PRO A 62 11.99 -12.33 10.39
CA PRO A 62 11.92 -13.06 11.66
C PRO A 62 11.64 -12.19 12.88
N TRP A 63 11.88 -10.88 12.78
CA TRP A 63 11.67 -9.90 13.85
C TRP A 63 10.44 -9.00 13.62
N SER A 64 9.69 -9.20 12.55
CA SER A 64 8.48 -8.42 12.29
C SER A 64 7.36 -8.80 13.25
N ASN A 65 6.77 -7.81 13.92
CA ASN A 65 5.52 -7.99 14.64
C ASN A 65 4.38 -8.00 13.62
N LEU A 66 3.83 -9.16 13.31
CA LEU A 66 3.00 -9.41 12.13
C LEU A 66 1.50 -9.37 12.43
N ASP A 67 1.03 -8.49 13.31
CA ASP A 67 -0.37 -8.50 13.74
C ASP A 67 -1.27 -7.73 12.75
N VAL A 68 -1.85 -8.40 11.76
CA VAL A 68 -2.70 -7.75 10.75
C VAL A 68 -4.10 -7.44 11.30
N VAL A 69 -4.60 -8.29 12.20
CA VAL A 69 -5.88 -8.13 12.92
C VAL A 69 -5.66 -7.69 14.38
N ALA A 70 -6.71 -7.11 14.97
CA ALA A 70 -6.66 -6.52 16.32
C ALA A 70 -6.59 -7.54 17.48
N ASP A 71 -6.55 -8.85 17.20
CA ASP A 71 -6.52 -9.92 18.20
C ASP A 71 -5.16 -10.63 18.36
N ASP A 72 -4.10 -10.04 17.78
CA ASP A 72 -2.70 -10.47 17.87
C ASP A 72 -2.44 -11.89 17.33
N SER A 73 -3.27 -12.38 16.41
CA SER A 73 -3.03 -13.61 15.67
C SER A 73 -2.66 -13.34 14.21
N ILE A 74 -1.69 -14.10 13.68
CA ILE A 74 -1.48 -14.24 12.24
C ILE A 74 -2.18 -15.52 11.84
N ASP A 75 -3.20 -15.41 11.01
CA ASP A 75 -3.84 -16.59 10.45
C ASP A 75 -3.60 -16.72 8.93
N GLU A 76 -4.16 -17.77 8.35
CA GLU A 76 -4.08 -18.01 6.91
C GLU A 76 -4.85 -16.93 6.12
N GLU A 77 -5.86 -16.29 6.70
CA GLU A 77 -6.61 -15.21 6.09
C GLU A 77 -5.73 -13.97 5.93
N ASP A 78 -4.97 -13.59 6.96
CA ASP A 78 -4.02 -12.48 6.92
C ASP A 78 -2.94 -12.66 5.86
N ILE A 79 -2.34 -13.85 5.82
CA ILE A 79 -1.34 -14.21 4.82
C ILE A 79 -1.93 -14.10 3.42
N ASN A 80 -3.16 -14.56 3.22
CA ASN A 80 -3.86 -14.49 1.95
C ASN A 80 -4.14 -13.03 1.54
N VAL A 81 -4.54 -12.17 2.48
CA VAL A 81 -4.81 -10.75 2.21
C VAL A 81 -3.52 -10.00 1.86
N ILE A 82 -2.44 -10.19 2.63
CA ILE A 82 -1.12 -9.60 2.34
C ILE A 82 -0.62 -10.05 0.97
N THR A 83 -0.65 -11.36 0.71
CA THR A 83 -0.24 -11.94 -0.56
C THR A 83 -1.06 -11.34 -1.70
N ARG A 84 -2.38 -11.22 -1.53
CA ARG A 84 -3.25 -10.65 -2.55
C ARG A 84 -2.91 -9.19 -2.82
N LEU A 85 -2.66 -8.38 -1.78
CA LEU A 85 -2.26 -6.99 -1.95
C LEU A 85 -0.95 -6.88 -2.76
N ALA A 86 0.05 -7.68 -2.40
CA ALA A 86 1.34 -7.71 -3.10
C ALA A 86 1.19 -8.10 -4.58
N LEU A 87 0.36 -9.10 -4.88
CA LEU A 87 0.08 -9.55 -6.24
C LEU A 87 -0.71 -8.50 -7.05
N GLU A 88 -1.72 -7.84 -6.47
CA GLU A 88 -2.43 -6.77 -7.17
C GLU A 88 -1.52 -5.57 -7.43
N PHE A 89 -0.56 -5.29 -6.55
CA PHE A 89 0.47 -4.28 -6.80
C PHE A 89 1.49 -4.71 -7.85
N ARG A 90 1.79 -6.01 -7.98
CA ARG A 90 2.60 -6.57 -9.08
C ARG A 90 1.87 -6.49 -10.42
N ASP A 91 0.56 -6.65 -10.43
CA ASP A 91 -0.22 -6.77 -11.67
C ASP A 91 -0.77 -5.42 -12.17
N GLN A 92 -0.83 -4.39 -11.32
CA GLN A 92 -1.19 -3.04 -11.76
C GLN A 92 -0.12 -2.44 -12.67
N THR A 93 -0.54 -1.64 -13.65
CA THR A 93 0.32 -0.97 -14.64
C THR A 93 0.18 0.55 -14.63
N THR A 94 -0.68 1.08 -13.76
CA THR A 94 -0.99 2.51 -13.68
C THR A 94 0.16 3.32 -13.08
N ILE A 95 0.87 2.73 -12.12
CA ILE A 95 2.03 3.31 -11.44
C ILE A 95 3.27 2.54 -11.89
N SER A 96 4.29 3.26 -12.38
CA SER A 96 5.56 2.69 -12.81
C SER A 96 6.21 1.85 -11.70
N SER A 97 6.92 0.79 -12.07
CA SER A 97 7.65 -0.07 -11.14
C SER A 97 8.82 0.64 -10.45
N GLU A 98 9.29 1.76 -11.00
CA GLU A 98 10.32 2.63 -10.42
C GLU A 98 9.80 3.42 -9.19
N TYR A 99 8.48 3.47 -8.98
CA TYR A 99 7.87 4.21 -7.90
C TYR A 99 7.43 3.33 -6.73
N GLY A 100 7.53 3.93 -5.54
CA GLY A 100 6.92 3.41 -4.32
C GLY A 100 5.56 4.02 -4.10
N ILE A 101 4.67 3.31 -3.43
CA ILE A 101 3.37 3.86 -3.03
C ILE A 101 3.12 3.66 -1.56
N PHE A 102 2.41 4.60 -0.95
CA PHE A 102 1.84 4.45 0.37
C PHE A 102 0.33 4.59 0.34
N LEU A 103 -0.37 3.55 0.77
CA LEU A 103 -1.81 3.46 0.88
C LEU A 103 -2.21 3.73 2.33
N ALA A 104 -3.14 4.66 2.55
CA ALA A 104 -3.72 4.92 3.86
C ALA A 104 -5.22 5.15 3.73
N VAL A 105 -6.00 4.56 4.63
CA VAL A 105 -7.40 4.93 4.81
C VAL A 105 -7.45 6.27 5.55
N ILE A 106 -8.17 7.23 4.99
CA ILE A 106 -8.36 8.55 5.60
C ILE A 106 -9.78 8.60 6.17
N PRO A 107 -9.94 8.80 7.49
CA PRO A 107 -11.25 9.06 8.07
C PRO A 107 -11.82 10.35 7.47
N PHE A 108 -12.97 10.27 6.80
CA PHE A 108 -13.64 11.43 6.24
C PHE A 108 -15.04 11.61 6.84
N ASN A 109 -15.88 10.58 6.73
CA ASN A 109 -17.14 10.42 7.46
C ASN A 109 -17.59 8.95 7.40
N ASP A 110 -18.56 8.57 8.24
CA ASP A 110 -19.03 7.17 8.38
C ASP A 110 -19.68 6.57 7.11
N LYS A 111 -19.82 7.35 6.03
CA LYS A 111 -20.48 6.93 4.78
C LYS A 111 -19.54 6.85 3.59
N LEU A 112 -18.32 7.37 3.72
CA LEU A 112 -17.36 7.48 2.62
C LEU A 112 -16.05 6.82 3.01
N LEU A 113 -15.64 5.87 2.19
CA LEU A 113 -14.33 5.26 2.29
C LEU A 113 -13.37 6.02 1.39
N LEU A 114 -12.38 6.68 1.98
CA LEU A 114 -11.34 7.41 1.26
C LEU A 114 -10.00 6.70 1.45
N VAL A 115 -9.41 6.23 0.35
CA VAL A 115 -8.03 5.73 0.34
C VAL A 115 -7.14 6.76 -0.33
N ARG A 116 -6.10 7.18 0.38
CA ARG A 116 -5.07 8.07 -0.14
C ARG A 116 -3.87 7.24 -0.57
N ILE A 117 -3.42 7.46 -1.79
CA ILE A 117 -2.26 6.81 -2.39
C ILE A 117 -1.21 7.89 -2.60
N LYS A 118 -0.15 7.88 -1.81
CA LYS A 118 1.01 8.76 -2.05
C LYS A 118 1.99 8.02 -2.93
N VAL A 119 2.46 8.67 -3.99
CA VAL A 119 3.45 8.10 -4.91
C VAL A 119 4.80 8.74 -4.65
N PHE A 120 5.85 7.93 -4.61
CA PHE A 120 7.20 8.33 -4.31
C PHE A 120 8.16 7.90 -5.40
N ASP A 121 9.10 8.79 -5.72
CA ASP A 121 10.30 8.45 -6.46
C ASP A 121 11.27 7.70 -5.54
N LEU A 122 11.89 6.65 -6.06
CA LEU A 122 12.83 5.79 -5.35
C LEU A 122 14.23 5.79 -5.98
N GLU A 123 14.49 6.65 -6.96
CA GLU A 123 15.82 6.77 -7.59
C GLU A 123 16.91 7.23 -6.61
N ASN A 124 16.52 8.00 -5.58
CA ASN A 124 17.42 8.52 -4.54
C ASN A 124 17.42 7.65 -3.27
N ASP A 125 18.44 7.81 -2.43
CA ASP A 125 18.57 7.08 -1.15
C ASP A 125 17.38 7.28 -0.18
N GLU A 126 16.64 8.37 -0.33
CA GLU A 126 15.41 8.64 0.41
C GLU A 126 14.21 8.77 -0.54
N PRO A 127 13.05 8.14 -0.25
CA PRO A 127 11.85 8.28 -1.08
C PRO A 127 11.41 9.76 -1.19
N GLU A 128 11.34 10.27 -2.42
CA GLU A 128 10.92 11.63 -2.69
C GLU A 128 9.43 11.66 -3.07
N PHE A 129 8.65 12.52 -2.41
CA PHE A 129 7.22 12.61 -2.69
C PHE A 129 6.95 13.25 -4.06
N LEU A 130 6.16 12.57 -4.89
CA LEU A 130 5.79 13.06 -6.22
C LEU A 130 4.38 13.67 -6.26
N TYR A 131 3.36 12.85 -5.97
CA TYR A 131 1.95 13.27 -6.02
C TYR A 131 1.04 12.37 -5.19
N VAL A 132 -0.23 12.76 -5.07
CA VAL A 132 -1.27 11.98 -4.40
C VAL A 132 -2.35 11.54 -5.39
N LEU A 133 -2.83 10.32 -5.26
CA LEU A 133 -4.12 9.89 -5.78
C LEU A 133 -5.11 9.73 -4.62
N SER A 134 -6.37 10.07 -4.86
CA SER A 134 -7.46 9.87 -3.91
C SER A 134 -8.50 8.96 -4.54
N ALA A 135 -8.73 7.81 -3.90
CA ALA A 135 -9.75 6.85 -4.27
C ALA A 135 -10.93 6.98 -3.30
N LEU A 136 -12.07 7.42 -3.82
CA LEU A 136 -13.29 7.59 -3.04
C LEU A 136 -14.29 6.48 -3.38
N SER A 137 -14.85 5.85 -2.35
CA SER A 137 -15.97 4.92 -2.46
C SER A 137 -17.16 5.42 -1.63
N GLN A 138 -18.36 5.27 -2.19
CA GLN A 138 -19.64 5.59 -1.55
C GLN A 138 -20.45 4.32 -1.18
N ASP A 139 -19.88 3.16 -1.49
CA ASP A 139 -20.51 1.84 -1.43
C ASP A 139 -19.61 0.83 -0.68
N ASN A 140 -18.95 1.31 0.39
CA ASN A 140 -18.12 0.50 1.28
C ASN A 140 -17.00 -0.29 0.59
N GLY A 141 -16.42 0.28 -0.46
CA GLY A 141 -15.30 -0.30 -1.19
C GLY A 141 -15.69 -1.19 -2.37
N GLU A 142 -16.97 -1.29 -2.72
CA GLU A 142 -17.40 -2.01 -3.92
C GLU A 142 -16.94 -1.33 -5.21
N ASN A 143 -17.00 0.00 -5.28
CA ASN A 143 -16.51 0.78 -6.41
C ASN A 143 -15.70 2.00 -5.93
N PHE A 144 -14.70 2.37 -6.72
CA PHE A 144 -13.85 3.53 -6.43
C PHE A 144 -13.79 4.47 -7.62
N THR A 145 -13.85 5.77 -7.33
CA THR A 145 -13.42 6.82 -8.26
C THR A 145 -12.05 7.30 -7.84
N VAL A 146 -11.04 7.09 -8.69
CA VAL A 146 -9.65 7.47 -8.43
C VAL A 146 -9.32 8.78 -9.15
N ARG A 147 -8.83 9.78 -8.41
CA ARG A 147 -8.44 11.09 -8.96
C ARG A 147 -7.04 11.48 -8.55
N ARG A 148 -6.31 12.12 -9.45
CA ARG A 148 -4.99 12.69 -9.14
C ARG A 148 -5.11 14.08 -8.51
N ILE A 149 -4.40 14.26 -7.41
CA ILE A 149 -4.22 15.55 -6.74
C ILE A 149 -2.78 15.95 -6.96
N ASN A 150 -2.57 16.89 -7.88
CA ASN A 150 -1.26 17.46 -8.11
C ASN A 150 -1.00 18.54 -7.04
N PRO A 151 0.11 18.48 -6.29
CA PRO A 151 0.42 19.45 -5.26
C PRO A 151 0.55 20.89 -5.78
N HIS A 152 0.84 21.08 -7.07
CA HIS A 152 1.04 22.40 -7.67
C HIS A 152 -0.17 22.95 -8.43
N SER A 153 -0.97 22.10 -9.07
CA SER A 153 -2.15 22.51 -9.87
C SER A 153 -3.51 22.26 -9.18
N GLY A 154 -3.53 21.57 -8.04
CA GLY A 154 -4.76 21.18 -7.34
C GLY A 154 -5.34 19.86 -7.86
N PRO A 155 -6.59 19.52 -7.50
CA PRO A 155 -7.23 18.30 -7.97
C PRO A 155 -7.53 18.42 -9.47
N GLU A 156 -6.82 17.66 -10.29
CA GLU A 156 -7.18 17.46 -11.69
C GLU A 156 -8.31 16.43 -11.73
N VAL A 157 -9.32 16.71 -12.56
CA VAL A 157 -10.51 15.84 -12.71
C VAL A 157 -10.19 14.60 -13.55
N GLU A 158 -8.93 14.37 -13.90
CA GLU A 158 -8.54 13.15 -14.62
C GLU A 158 -8.69 11.94 -13.72
N GLU A 159 -9.64 11.09 -14.10
CA GLU A 159 -9.79 9.76 -13.55
C GLU A 159 -8.56 8.93 -13.92
N THR A 160 -8.00 8.24 -12.93
CA THR A 160 -6.83 7.38 -13.11
C THR A 160 -7.24 5.93 -12.88
N PRO A 161 -7.81 5.24 -13.89
CA PRO A 161 -8.28 3.87 -13.73
C PRO A 161 -7.12 2.89 -13.53
N GLY A 162 -7.43 1.68 -13.06
CA GLY A 162 -6.50 0.54 -13.00
C GLY A 162 -5.93 0.24 -11.61
N LEU A 163 -6.28 1.04 -10.60
CA LEU A 163 -5.88 0.82 -9.20
C LEU A 163 -6.97 0.17 -8.36
N GLU A 164 -8.15 -0.08 -8.91
CA GLU A 164 -9.33 -0.51 -8.15
C GLU A 164 -9.10 -1.86 -7.45
N LYS A 165 -8.45 -2.82 -8.13
CA LYS A 165 -8.15 -4.11 -7.52
C LYS A 165 -7.14 -4.00 -6.39
N LEU A 166 -6.11 -3.16 -6.57
CA LEU A 166 -5.12 -2.85 -5.54
C LEU A 166 -5.78 -2.24 -4.31
N ILE A 167 -6.62 -1.21 -4.51
CA ILE A 167 -7.33 -0.52 -3.43
C ILE A 167 -8.26 -1.49 -2.70
N LYS A 168 -9.01 -2.33 -3.42
CA LYS A 168 -9.86 -3.37 -2.85
C LYS A 168 -9.08 -4.41 -2.04
N ALA A 169 -7.89 -4.80 -2.49
CA ALA A 169 -7.03 -5.70 -1.73
C ALA A 169 -6.50 -5.02 -0.46
N PHE A 170 -6.13 -3.73 -0.56
CA PHE A 170 -5.62 -2.96 0.57
C PHE A 170 -6.65 -2.82 1.70
N ILE A 171 -7.90 -2.44 1.39
CA ILE A 171 -8.91 -2.21 2.43
C ILE A 171 -9.30 -3.47 3.19
N LYS A 172 -9.02 -4.67 2.64
CA LYS A 172 -9.26 -5.95 3.32
C LYS A 172 -8.28 -6.22 4.46
N LEU A 173 -7.11 -5.57 4.47
CA LEU A 173 -6.18 -5.67 5.59
C LEU A 173 -6.77 -5.08 6.89
N SER A 174 -7.81 -4.24 6.80
CA SER A 174 -8.54 -3.72 7.96
C SER A 174 -7.64 -3.09 9.04
N LEU A 175 -6.62 -2.33 8.59
CA LEU A 175 -5.63 -1.67 9.45
C LEU A 175 -6.18 -0.49 10.28
#